data_AF-A0A0L6WG65-F1
#
_entry.id   AF-A0A0L6WG65-F1
#
_cell.length_a   1.000
_cell.length_b   1.000
_cell.length_c   1.000
_cell.angle_alpha   90.00
_cell.angle_beta   90.00
_cell.angle_gamma   90.00
#
_symmetry.space_group_name_H-M   'P 1'
#
loop_
_entity.id
_entity.type
_entity.pdbx_description
1 polymer ?
#
loop_
_entity_poly.entity_id
_entity_poly.type
_entity_poly.pdbx_seq_one_letter_code
_entity_poly.pdbx_strand_id
1 'polypeptide(L)'
;MMRLLHWVIADISMLPGDFPSEWEEPQRVAHAGDGLFSALWSDLGAEFYKRCGPTMDSDDSSIDATGWTLLDESEVMKFWQDDATNIARTLSPADNFKVSFSYLPHKGVAAFQHWRKIDFLNSRGYTIQHWGIIGDSNPFASWTFEIMSPFKTLLITRLNSSLVDFEKLLDMLMSVARTHGMERVEVYNLSDHLQSSATRSLLNEIDNYPLLHGTERKNLVKSHGCGKKGK
;
A
#
# COMPACT_ATOMS: atom_id res chain seq x y z
N MET A 1 27.59 8.59 -3.34
CA MET A 1 27.59 7.72 -4.53
C MET A 1 26.61 6.58 -4.27
N MET A 2 25.42 6.62 -4.88
CA MET A 2 24.38 5.60 -4.64
C MET A 2 24.74 4.32 -5.41
N ARG A 3 24.95 3.22 -4.69
CA ARG A 3 25.18 1.89 -5.27
C ARG A 3 23.84 1.16 -5.28
N LEU A 4 23.36 0.75 -6.46
CA LEU A 4 22.13 -0.03 -6.57
C LEU A 4 22.34 -1.39 -5.90
N LEU A 5 21.70 -1.59 -4.76
CA LEU A 5 21.82 -2.81 -3.95
C LEU A 5 21.49 -4.06 -4.78
N HIS A 6 20.58 -3.97 -5.76
CA HIS A 6 20.25 -5.10 -6.64
C HIS A 6 21.44 -5.56 -7.49
N TRP A 7 22.27 -4.68 -8.02
CA TRP A 7 23.45 -5.12 -8.78
C TRP A 7 24.54 -5.74 -7.90
N VAL A 8 24.58 -5.37 -6.61
CA VAL A 8 25.54 -5.89 -5.64
C VAL A 8 25.19 -7.31 -5.21
N ILE A 9 23.88 -7.62 -5.09
CA ILE A 9 23.43 -8.89 -4.50
C ILE A 9 22.64 -9.79 -5.46
N ALA A 10 22.21 -9.32 -6.64
CA ALA A 10 21.40 -10.14 -7.55
C ALA A 10 22.25 -11.18 -8.30
N ASP A 11 21.65 -12.32 -8.63
CA ASP A 11 22.25 -13.28 -9.57
C ASP A 11 22.58 -12.59 -10.92
N ILE A 12 23.82 -12.77 -11.41
CA ILE A 12 24.30 -12.11 -12.62
C ILE A 12 23.52 -12.51 -13.88
N SER A 13 22.95 -13.72 -13.91
CA SER A 13 22.11 -14.21 -15.00
C SER A 13 20.77 -13.48 -15.10
N MET A 14 20.36 -12.81 -14.01
CA MET A 14 19.10 -12.07 -13.91
C MET A 14 19.27 -10.56 -14.20
N LEU A 15 20.51 -10.09 -14.34
CA LEU A 15 20.81 -8.69 -14.63
C LEU A 15 20.83 -8.46 -16.15
N PRO A 16 20.45 -7.26 -16.62
CA PRO A 16 20.73 -6.85 -18.00
C PRO A 16 22.22 -7.02 -18.30
N GLY A 17 22.56 -7.50 -19.50
CA GLY A 17 23.96 -7.78 -19.87
C GLY A 17 24.88 -6.54 -19.83
N ASP A 18 24.31 -5.35 -19.95
CA ASP A 18 25.03 -4.08 -19.91
C ASP A 18 24.61 -3.25 -18.69
N PHE A 19 25.59 -2.84 -17.88
CA PHE A 19 25.41 -1.84 -16.83
C PHE A 19 25.41 -0.43 -17.45
N PRO A 20 24.56 0.52 -17.01
CA PRO A 20 24.56 1.88 -17.55
C PRO A 20 25.95 2.52 -17.49
N SER A 21 26.45 2.97 -18.64
CA SER A 21 27.81 3.50 -18.80
C SER A 21 28.08 4.78 -18.01
N GLU A 22 27.01 5.51 -17.65
CA GLU A 22 27.04 6.74 -16.88
C GLU A 22 27.25 6.48 -15.37
N TRP A 23 27.32 5.21 -14.96
CA TRP A 23 27.36 4.76 -13.57
C TRP A 23 28.64 3.93 -13.34
N GLU A 24 29.25 4.04 -12.16
CA GLU A 24 30.37 3.15 -11.81
C GLU A 24 29.85 1.75 -11.51
N GLU A 25 30.52 0.73 -12.07
CA GLU A 25 30.16 -0.67 -11.87
C GLU A 25 30.22 -1.05 -10.37
N PRO A 26 29.12 -1.58 -9.81
CA PRO A 26 29.04 -1.85 -8.38
C PRO A 26 29.89 -3.07 -7.98
N GLN A 27 30.73 -2.89 -6.96
CA GLN A 27 31.53 -3.98 -6.40
C GLN A 27 30.65 -5.02 -5.69
N ARG A 28 30.75 -6.29 -6.10
CA ARG A 28 30.12 -7.42 -5.41
C ARG A 28 30.81 -7.73 -4.08
N VAL A 29 30.02 -8.20 -3.12
CA VAL A 29 30.51 -8.60 -1.78
C VAL A 29 30.58 -10.12 -1.72
N ALA A 30 31.79 -10.68 -1.55
CA ALA A 30 32.08 -12.12 -1.67
C ALA A 30 31.25 -13.06 -0.76
N HIS A 31 30.60 -12.53 0.28
CA HIS A 31 29.79 -13.30 1.23
C HIS A 31 28.29 -12.96 1.21
N ALA A 32 27.84 -12.09 0.30
CA ALA A 32 26.44 -11.69 0.22
C ALA A 32 25.54 -12.71 -0.51
N GLY A 33 26.13 -13.68 -1.22
CA GLY A 33 25.41 -14.66 -2.05
C GLY A 33 24.78 -14.06 -3.31
N ASP A 34 24.02 -14.90 -4.03
CA ASP A 34 23.25 -14.52 -5.23
C ASP A 34 21.76 -14.44 -4.85
N GLY A 35 21.36 -13.30 -4.32
CA GLY A 35 19.96 -12.99 -4.03
C GLY A 35 19.11 -12.94 -5.30
N LEU A 36 17.87 -13.43 -5.25
CA LEU A 36 16.95 -13.35 -6.39
C LEU A 36 16.26 -11.98 -6.51
N PHE A 37 16.39 -11.13 -5.49
CA PHE A 37 15.78 -9.80 -5.42
C PHE A 37 16.55 -8.92 -4.43
N SER A 38 16.43 -7.59 -4.58
CA SER A 38 16.79 -6.61 -3.55
C SER A 38 15.66 -5.59 -3.42
N ALA A 39 15.32 -5.20 -2.19
CA ALA A 39 14.46 -4.04 -1.97
C ALA A 39 15.33 -2.81 -1.71
N LEU A 40 15.12 -1.74 -2.48
CA LEU A 40 15.77 -0.46 -2.27
C LEU A 40 14.79 0.46 -1.52
N TRP A 41 15.16 0.93 -0.33
CA TRP A 41 14.52 2.10 0.27
C TRP A 41 15.29 3.34 -0.17
N SER A 42 14.61 4.29 -0.81
CA SER A 42 15.24 5.52 -1.29
C SER A 42 15.14 6.60 -0.22
N ASP A 43 16.28 7.12 0.26
CA ASP A 43 16.39 8.32 1.08
C ASP A 43 16.59 9.56 0.17
N LEU A 44 15.65 9.81 -0.74
CA LEU A 44 15.75 10.93 -1.69
C LEU A 44 15.49 12.31 -1.02
N GLY A 45 15.32 12.33 0.30
CA GLY A 45 15.16 13.54 1.10
C GLY A 45 13.79 14.21 0.95
N ALA A 46 13.34 14.85 2.03
CA ALA A 46 12.04 15.50 2.10
C ALA A 46 11.79 16.56 1.01
N GLU A 47 12.84 17.22 0.51
CA GLU A 47 12.73 18.31 -0.47
C GLU A 47 12.37 17.85 -1.89
N PHE A 48 12.63 16.60 -2.27
CA PHE A 48 12.26 16.07 -3.59
C PHE A 48 10.74 15.85 -3.68
N TYR A 49 10.15 15.26 -2.63
CA TYR A 49 8.72 14.95 -2.58
C TYR A 49 7.84 16.19 -2.31
N LYS A 50 8.42 17.23 -1.70
CA LYS A 50 7.77 18.53 -1.43
C LYS A 50 7.38 19.32 -2.69
N ARG A 51 7.96 19.02 -3.86
CA ARG A 51 7.73 19.80 -5.11
C ARG A 51 6.54 19.32 -5.95
N CYS A 52 5.81 18.30 -5.51
CA CYS A 52 4.76 17.64 -6.30
C CYS A 52 3.45 17.45 -5.49
N GLY A 53 2.54 18.44 -5.45
CA GLY A 53 1.15 18.17 -5.00
C GLY A 53 0.31 19.39 -4.55
N PRO A 54 -0.97 19.50 -4.97
CA PRO A 54 -1.91 20.56 -4.55
C PRO A 54 -2.94 20.12 -3.46
N THR A 55 -3.53 21.10 -2.78
CA THR A 55 -4.18 21.11 -1.43
C THR A 55 -5.68 20.73 -1.31
N MET A 56 -5.98 20.03 -0.19
CA MET A 56 -7.00 20.15 0.90
C MET A 56 -8.54 20.32 0.74
N ASP A 57 -9.23 19.57 1.65
CA ASP A 57 -10.43 19.86 2.48
C ASP A 57 -11.77 19.14 2.18
N SER A 58 -12.21 18.24 3.08
CA SER A 58 -13.51 18.27 3.83
C SER A 58 -13.81 16.97 4.59
N ASP A 59 -14.28 17.09 5.84
CA ASP A 59 -14.64 16.01 6.78
C ASP A 59 -16.15 15.64 6.75
N ASP A 60 -16.40 14.37 7.12
CA ASP A 60 -17.54 13.82 7.90
C ASP A 60 -18.31 12.64 7.24
N SER A 61 -18.23 11.46 7.86
CA SER A 61 -19.22 10.37 7.72
C SER A 61 -19.01 9.27 8.79
N SER A 62 -20.04 8.96 9.58
CA SER A 62 -20.08 7.83 10.53
C SER A 62 -20.34 6.48 9.83
N ILE A 63 -19.66 5.41 10.26
CA ILE A 63 -19.70 4.07 9.64
C ILE A 63 -20.68 3.11 10.34
N ASP A 64 -21.40 2.29 9.57
CA ASP A 64 -22.04 1.06 10.05
C ASP A 64 -21.00 -0.07 10.14
N ALA A 65 -20.44 -0.29 11.32
CA ALA A 65 -19.37 -1.26 11.59
C ALA A 65 -19.88 -2.67 11.97
N THR A 66 -21.14 -3.01 11.65
CA THR A 66 -21.69 -4.32 12.04
C THR A 66 -20.89 -5.48 11.41
N GLY A 67 -20.32 -6.35 12.26
CA GLY A 67 -19.48 -7.48 11.84
C GLY A 67 -18.01 -7.15 11.57
N TRP A 68 -17.57 -5.95 11.97
CA TRP A 68 -16.19 -5.49 11.89
C TRP A 68 -15.69 -5.02 13.25
N THR A 69 -14.44 -5.37 13.57
CA THR A 69 -13.77 -4.94 14.79
C THR A 69 -12.57 -4.09 14.43
N LEU A 70 -12.55 -2.84 14.89
CA LEU A 70 -11.36 -1.99 14.85
C LEU A 70 -10.37 -2.49 15.90
N LEU A 71 -9.09 -2.54 15.54
CA LEU A 71 -8.03 -3.08 16.36
C LEU A 71 -7.16 -1.96 16.90
N ASP A 72 -6.99 -1.93 18.22
CA ASP A 72 -5.98 -1.08 18.86
C ASP A 72 -4.55 -1.58 18.61
N GLU A 73 -3.55 -0.91 19.20
CA GLU A 73 -2.15 -1.29 19.00
C GLU A 73 -1.85 -2.71 19.54
N SER A 74 -2.40 -3.09 20.69
CA SER A 74 -2.15 -4.41 21.27
C SER A 74 -2.81 -5.52 20.46
N GLU A 75 -4.01 -5.25 19.95
CA GLU A 75 -4.80 -6.18 19.16
C GLU A 75 -4.19 -6.39 17.77
N VAL A 76 -3.75 -5.31 17.09
CA VAL A 76 -3.09 -5.43 15.78
C VAL A 76 -1.76 -6.19 15.88
N MET A 77 -1.04 -6.07 17.00
CA MET A 77 0.21 -6.80 17.24
C MET A 77 -0.03 -8.30 17.39
N LYS A 78 -1.04 -8.68 18.16
CA LYS A 78 -1.47 -10.08 18.27
C LYS A 78 -1.91 -10.62 16.91
N PHE A 79 -2.69 -9.84 16.19
CA PHE A 79 -3.14 -10.16 14.85
C PHE A 79 -1.95 -10.42 13.90
N TRP A 80 -0.91 -9.59 13.90
CA TRP A 80 0.28 -9.85 13.08
C TRP A 80 1.06 -11.10 13.48
N GLN A 81 1.03 -11.49 14.75
CA GLN A 81 1.62 -12.76 15.21
C GLN A 81 0.88 -13.96 14.60
N ASP A 82 -0.46 -13.87 14.53
CA ASP A 82 -1.30 -14.90 13.91
C ASP A 82 -1.11 -14.92 12.39
N ASP A 83 -1.06 -13.75 11.73
CA ASP A 83 -0.82 -13.62 10.29
C ASP A 83 0.56 -14.16 9.89
N ALA A 84 1.60 -13.89 10.69
CA ALA A 84 2.93 -14.47 10.47
C ALA A 84 2.90 -16.00 10.48
N THR A 85 2.11 -16.61 11.36
CA THR A 85 1.94 -18.06 11.43
C THR A 85 1.22 -18.59 10.18
N ASN A 86 0.23 -17.84 9.69
CA ASN A 86 -0.49 -18.20 8.46
C ASN A 86 0.40 -18.12 7.22
N ILE A 87 1.18 -17.04 7.07
CA ILE A 87 2.14 -16.89 5.96
C ILE A 87 3.17 -18.02 5.99
N ALA A 88 3.74 -18.32 7.17
CA ALA A 88 4.71 -19.40 7.32
C ALA A 88 4.12 -20.75 6.88
N ARG A 89 2.85 -21.03 7.23
CA ARG A 89 2.15 -22.25 6.81
C ARG A 89 1.91 -22.30 5.30
N THR A 90 1.55 -21.18 4.68
CA THR A 90 1.33 -21.09 3.22
C THR A 90 2.65 -21.23 2.45
N LEU A 91 3.76 -20.80 3.03
CA LEU A 91 5.10 -20.95 2.46
C LEU A 91 5.71 -22.34 2.72
N SER A 92 5.14 -23.14 3.63
CA SER A 92 5.62 -24.49 3.86
C SER A 92 5.59 -25.27 2.54
N PRO A 93 6.69 -25.95 2.19
CA PRO A 93 6.86 -26.54 0.87
C PRO A 93 5.84 -27.64 0.63
N ALA A 94 4.77 -27.33 -0.10
CA ALA A 94 3.94 -28.30 -0.78
C ALA A 94 4.54 -28.52 -2.18
N ASP A 95 5.45 -29.49 -2.27
CA ASP A 95 5.80 -30.31 -3.44
C ASP A 95 6.28 -29.67 -4.77
N ASN A 96 6.45 -28.35 -4.89
CA ASN A 96 6.57 -27.73 -6.22
C ASN A 96 7.94 -27.18 -6.63
N PHE A 97 9.03 -27.47 -5.90
CA PHE A 97 10.40 -26.94 -6.16
C PHE A 97 10.53 -25.42 -6.33
N LYS A 98 9.47 -24.65 -6.04
CA LYS A 98 9.44 -23.20 -6.22
C LYS A 98 9.97 -22.53 -4.95
N VAL A 99 11.16 -21.96 -5.05
CA VAL A 99 11.72 -21.11 -4.00
C VAL A 99 10.75 -19.95 -3.74
N SER A 100 10.28 -19.86 -2.50
CA SER A 100 9.34 -18.82 -2.05
C SER A 100 9.85 -18.25 -0.73
N PHE A 101 9.72 -16.95 -0.55
CA PHE A 101 10.09 -16.26 0.68
C PHE A 101 9.05 -15.17 0.97
N SER A 102 8.93 -14.77 2.23
CA SER A 102 8.16 -13.60 2.64
C SER A 102 8.78 -12.98 3.88
N TYR A 103 8.52 -11.69 4.08
CA TYR A 103 8.72 -11.04 5.35
C TYR A 103 7.52 -11.34 6.25
N LEU A 104 7.79 -11.86 7.45
CA LEU A 104 6.74 -12.14 8.43
C LEU A 104 6.49 -10.88 9.26
N PRO A 105 5.22 -10.46 9.46
CA PRO A 105 4.89 -9.17 10.09
C PRO A 105 5.17 -9.11 11.60
N HIS A 106 5.42 -10.24 12.24
CA HIS A 106 5.76 -10.33 13.67
C HIS A 106 7.19 -9.86 14.00
N LYS A 107 7.51 -9.83 15.31
CA LYS A 107 8.84 -9.44 15.85
C LYS A 107 9.28 -8.03 15.42
N GLY A 108 8.34 -7.10 15.37
CA GLY A 108 8.63 -5.69 15.13
C GLY A 108 8.61 -5.26 13.66
N VAL A 109 8.50 -6.19 12.70
CA VAL A 109 8.58 -5.85 11.26
C VAL A 109 7.42 -4.95 10.83
N ALA A 110 6.17 -5.34 11.12
CA ALA A 110 5.02 -4.49 10.83
C ALA A 110 4.93 -3.31 11.81
N ALA A 111 5.20 -3.57 13.10
CA ALA A 111 5.19 -2.59 14.18
C ALA A 111 6.09 -1.38 13.94
N PHE A 112 7.23 -1.59 13.29
CA PHE A 112 8.18 -0.52 12.98
C PHE A 112 7.52 0.65 12.24
N GLN A 113 6.55 0.37 11.35
CA GLN A 113 5.82 1.42 10.62
C GLN A 113 4.93 2.27 11.53
N HIS A 114 4.47 1.71 12.66
CA HIS A 114 3.67 2.43 13.65
C HIS A 114 4.59 3.18 14.62
N TRP A 115 5.55 2.46 15.22
CA TRP A 115 6.46 3.01 16.22
C TRP A 115 7.30 4.18 15.69
N ARG A 116 7.76 4.13 14.45
CA ARG A 116 8.56 5.22 13.87
C ARG A 116 7.77 6.53 13.70
N LYS A 117 6.43 6.47 13.75
CA LYS A 117 5.56 7.63 13.51
C LYS A 117 4.76 8.05 14.74
N ILE A 118 4.56 7.18 15.73
CA ILE A 118 3.64 7.44 16.85
C ILE A 118 4.02 8.69 17.65
N ASP A 119 5.30 8.85 18.00
CA ASP A 119 5.79 10.04 18.72
C ASP A 119 5.55 11.32 17.92
N PHE A 120 5.80 11.26 16.61
CA PHE A 120 5.57 12.39 15.72
C PHE A 120 4.09 12.74 15.60
N LEU A 121 3.24 11.74 15.40
CA LEU A 121 1.79 11.91 15.29
C LEU A 121 1.22 12.50 16.59
N ASN A 122 1.62 11.97 17.74
CA ASN A 122 1.24 12.48 19.05
C ASN A 122 1.68 13.93 19.27
N SER A 123 2.92 14.28 18.87
CA SER A 123 3.43 15.67 18.96
C SER A 123 2.65 16.68 18.12
N ARG A 124 1.90 16.20 17.12
CA ARG A 124 1.05 17.00 16.23
C ARG A 124 -0.42 16.98 16.63
N GLY A 125 -0.77 16.33 17.74
CA GLY A 125 -2.14 16.26 18.26
C GLY A 125 -3.01 15.20 17.58
N TYR A 126 -2.42 14.26 16.83
CA TYR A 126 -3.15 13.12 16.29
C TYR A 126 -3.32 12.06 17.38
N THR A 127 -4.56 11.84 17.81
CA THR A 127 -4.90 10.72 18.71
C THR A 127 -5.33 9.53 17.87
N ILE A 128 -4.43 8.57 17.66
CA ILE A 128 -4.72 7.34 16.91
C ILE A 128 -5.07 6.24 17.89
N GLN A 129 -6.31 5.75 17.79
CA GLN A 129 -6.82 4.68 18.63
C GLN A 129 -6.74 3.31 17.93
N HIS A 130 -6.80 3.30 16.60
CA HIS A 130 -6.94 2.09 15.82
C HIS A 130 -5.90 2.02 14.69
N TRP A 131 -5.38 0.81 14.50
CA TRP A 131 -4.28 0.50 13.59
C TRP A 131 -4.60 -0.64 12.62
N GLY A 132 -5.78 -1.24 12.78
CA GLY A 132 -6.28 -2.26 11.89
C GLY A 132 -7.76 -2.47 12.04
N ILE A 133 -8.30 -3.32 11.18
CA ILE A 133 -9.68 -3.76 11.19
C ILE A 133 -9.72 -5.23 10.75
N ILE A 134 -10.64 -5.97 11.33
CA ILE A 134 -10.89 -7.37 11.00
C ILE A 134 -12.40 -7.63 10.95
N GLY A 135 -12.85 -8.36 9.93
CA GLY A 135 -14.25 -8.79 9.80
C GLY A 135 -14.44 -10.21 10.34
N ASP A 136 -15.69 -10.58 10.62
CA ASP A 136 -16.06 -11.91 11.18
C ASP A 136 -15.61 -13.09 10.31
N SER A 137 -15.54 -12.89 8.98
CA SER A 137 -15.05 -13.89 8.02
C SER A 137 -13.53 -13.87 7.84
N ASN A 138 -12.81 -13.18 8.73
CA ASN A 138 -11.38 -12.94 8.71
C ASN A 138 -10.81 -12.10 7.52
N PRO A 139 -11.57 -11.23 6.80
CA PRO A 139 -10.94 -10.19 5.99
C PRO A 139 -10.32 -9.14 6.93
N PHE A 140 -9.18 -8.58 6.57
CA PHE A 140 -8.50 -7.62 7.43
C PHE A 140 -7.69 -6.60 6.64
N ALA A 141 -7.44 -5.48 7.31
CA ALA A 141 -6.42 -4.52 6.93
C ALA A 141 -5.70 -4.00 8.18
N SER A 142 -4.42 -3.68 8.04
CA SER A 142 -3.69 -2.82 9.00
C SER A 142 -3.11 -1.63 8.26
N TRP A 143 -2.92 -0.52 8.96
CA TRP A 143 -2.49 0.73 8.35
C TRP A 143 -1.56 1.54 9.24
N THR A 144 -0.89 2.51 8.63
CA THR A 144 -0.20 3.60 9.31
C THR A 144 -0.59 4.94 8.66
N PHE A 145 -0.23 6.05 9.31
CA PHE A 145 -0.53 7.40 8.84
C PHE A 145 0.76 8.06 8.33
N GLU A 146 0.77 8.43 7.06
CA GLU A 146 1.86 9.20 6.45
C GLU A 146 1.42 10.66 6.27
N ILE A 147 1.77 11.49 7.24
CA ILE A 147 1.43 12.92 7.29
C ILE A 147 2.59 13.84 6.91
N MET A 148 3.78 13.28 6.61
CA MET A 148 4.94 14.07 6.15
C MET A 148 5.05 14.13 4.62
N SER A 149 4.20 13.38 3.93
CA SER A 149 4.00 13.47 2.49
C SER A 149 3.27 14.79 2.15
N PRO A 150 3.38 15.29 0.89
CA PRO A 150 2.53 16.39 0.42
C PRO A 150 1.04 16.12 0.60
N PHE A 151 0.65 14.84 0.70
CA PHE A 151 -0.70 14.42 1.05
C PHE A 151 -0.72 13.65 2.37
N LYS A 152 -1.76 13.87 3.18
CA LYS A 152 -2.03 13.04 4.35
C LYS A 152 -2.56 11.68 3.87
N THR A 153 -1.77 10.63 4.03
CA THR A 153 -2.09 9.31 3.46
C THR A 153 -2.36 8.28 4.56
N LEU A 154 -3.48 7.57 4.45
CA LEU A 154 -3.68 6.29 5.12
C LEU A 154 -2.97 5.20 4.32
N LEU A 155 -1.82 4.75 4.81
CA LEU A 155 -1.03 3.73 4.15
C LEU A 155 -1.43 2.35 4.67
N ILE A 156 -2.06 1.55 3.82
CA ILE A 156 -2.39 0.15 4.11
C ILE A 156 -1.08 -0.65 4.12
N THR A 157 -0.72 -1.15 5.29
CA THR A 157 0.52 -1.92 5.51
C THR A 157 0.31 -3.40 5.27
N ARG A 158 -0.90 -3.91 5.53
CA ARG A 158 -1.32 -5.29 5.24
C ARG A 158 -2.79 -5.31 4.86
N LEU A 159 -3.13 -6.22 3.95
CA LEU A 159 -4.49 -6.43 3.47
C LEU A 159 -4.66 -7.92 3.14
N ASN A 160 -5.76 -8.50 3.59
CA ASN A 160 -6.23 -9.78 3.10
C ASN A 160 -7.75 -9.72 3.01
N SER A 161 -8.29 -10.02 1.84
CA SER A 161 -9.73 -10.00 1.64
C SER A 161 -10.11 -10.87 0.47
N SER A 162 -11.30 -11.48 0.55
CA SER A 162 -11.96 -11.98 -0.64
C SER A 162 -12.47 -10.80 -1.47
N LEU A 163 -12.80 -11.04 -2.75
CA LEU A 163 -13.40 -10.01 -3.60
C LEU A 163 -14.74 -9.49 -3.02
N VAL A 164 -15.51 -10.36 -2.38
CA VAL A 164 -16.83 -10.03 -1.82
C VAL A 164 -16.69 -9.14 -0.58
N ASP A 165 -15.71 -9.46 0.28
CA ASP A 165 -15.50 -8.71 1.52
C ASP A 165 -14.71 -7.41 1.29
N PHE A 166 -14.00 -7.32 0.17
CA PHE A 166 -13.08 -6.21 -0.10
C PHE A 166 -13.82 -4.90 -0.32
N GLU A 167 -14.99 -4.91 -0.95
CA GLU A 167 -15.79 -3.69 -1.16
C GLU A 167 -16.18 -3.07 0.19
N LYS A 168 -16.69 -3.89 1.11
CA LYS A 168 -17.03 -3.44 2.47
C LYS A 168 -15.80 -3.01 3.26
N LEU A 169 -14.70 -3.76 3.17
CA LEU A 169 -13.44 -3.40 3.80
C LEU A 169 -12.93 -2.04 3.31
N LEU A 170 -13.06 -1.78 2.00
CA LEU A 170 -12.67 -0.51 1.41
C LEU A 170 -13.55 0.63 1.94
N ASP A 171 -14.86 0.44 2.05
CA ASP A 171 -15.75 1.46 2.65
C ASP A 171 -15.33 1.80 4.09
N MET A 172 -15.00 0.79 4.89
CA MET A 172 -14.47 0.98 6.25
C MET A 172 -13.15 1.78 6.23
N LEU A 173 -12.20 1.40 5.35
CA LEU A 173 -10.90 2.07 5.23
C LEU A 173 -11.03 3.53 4.77
N MET A 174 -11.90 3.80 3.80
CA MET A 174 -12.17 5.15 3.31
C MET A 174 -12.76 6.00 4.43
N SER A 175 -13.62 5.43 5.27
CA SER A 175 -14.18 6.19 6.36
C SER A 175 -13.23 6.37 7.54
N VAL A 176 -12.31 5.43 7.80
CA VAL A 176 -11.18 5.65 8.72
C VAL A 176 -10.30 6.79 8.19
N ALA A 177 -9.99 6.78 6.90
CA ALA A 177 -9.24 7.85 6.24
C ALA A 177 -9.94 9.21 6.42
N ARG A 178 -11.25 9.30 6.13
CA ARG A 178 -12.06 10.51 6.35
C ARG A 178 -12.05 10.97 7.80
N THR A 179 -12.27 10.07 8.75
CA THR A 179 -12.29 10.38 10.20
C THR A 179 -10.99 11.03 10.69
N HIS A 180 -9.87 10.68 10.05
CA HIS A 180 -8.56 11.22 10.40
C HIS A 180 -8.09 12.35 9.47
N GLY A 181 -8.94 12.85 8.57
CA GLY A 181 -8.59 13.90 7.61
C GLY A 181 -7.48 13.46 6.66
N MET A 182 -7.46 12.18 6.28
CA MET A 182 -6.56 11.66 5.27
C MET A 182 -7.12 11.96 3.88
N GLU A 183 -6.25 12.43 3.00
CA GLU A 183 -6.58 12.84 1.65
C GLU A 183 -6.49 11.67 0.66
N ARG A 184 -5.72 10.64 1.01
CA ARG A 184 -5.46 9.48 0.15
C ARG A 184 -5.41 8.19 0.96
N VAL A 185 -5.87 7.11 0.36
CA VAL A 185 -5.61 5.74 0.83
C VAL A 185 -4.65 5.10 -0.16
N GLU A 186 -3.51 4.60 0.33
CA GLU A 186 -2.52 3.93 -0.50
C GLU A 186 -2.37 2.47 -0.07
N VAL A 187 -2.38 1.57 -1.06
CA VAL A 187 -2.11 0.15 -0.89
C VAL A 187 -1.16 -0.30 -1.99
N TYR A 188 -0.10 -0.99 -1.61
CA TYR A 188 0.90 -1.51 -2.54
C TYR A 188 0.64 -2.98 -2.86
N ASN A 189 1.00 -3.42 -4.06
CA ASN A 189 0.90 -4.81 -4.51
C ASN A 189 -0.52 -5.40 -4.40
N LEU A 190 -1.54 -4.58 -4.60
CA LEU A 190 -2.93 -5.05 -4.68
C LEU A 190 -3.07 -5.97 -5.90
N SER A 191 -3.72 -7.12 -5.76
CA SER A 191 -3.94 -8.05 -6.86
C SER A 191 -4.87 -7.45 -7.93
N ASP A 192 -4.72 -7.85 -9.20
CA ASP A 192 -5.52 -7.31 -10.32
C ASP A 192 -7.04 -7.46 -10.10
N HIS A 193 -7.45 -8.56 -9.45
CA HIS A 193 -8.87 -8.79 -9.14
C HIS A 193 -9.41 -7.81 -8.09
N LEU A 194 -8.60 -7.44 -7.08
CA LEU A 194 -8.98 -6.43 -6.09
C LEU A 194 -8.86 -5.00 -6.64
N GLN A 195 -7.87 -4.72 -7.51
CA GLN A 195 -7.76 -3.42 -8.20
C GLN A 195 -9.02 -3.09 -9.02
N SER A 196 -9.58 -4.09 -9.70
CA SER A 196 -10.81 -3.93 -10.49
C SER A 196 -12.03 -3.59 -9.61
N SER A 197 -12.11 -4.18 -8.43
CA SER A 197 -13.15 -3.87 -7.45
C SER A 197 -12.95 -2.47 -6.83
N ALA A 198 -11.73 -2.12 -6.42
CA ALA A 198 -11.41 -0.78 -5.92
C ALA A 198 -11.78 0.31 -6.92
N THR A 199 -11.42 0.12 -8.20
CA THR A 199 -11.74 1.07 -9.27
C THR A 199 -13.26 1.26 -9.41
N ARG A 200 -14.02 0.17 -9.30
CA ARG A 200 -15.50 0.22 -9.38
C ARG A 200 -16.11 0.95 -8.19
N SER A 201 -15.66 0.66 -6.97
CA SER A 201 -16.14 1.34 -5.76
C SER A 201 -15.86 2.84 -5.81
N LEU A 202 -14.65 3.23 -6.22
CA LEU A 202 -14.27 4.64 -6.36
C LEU A 202 -15.10 5.36 -7.44
N LEU A 203 -15.41 4.71 -8.56
CA LEU A 203 -16.28 5.28 -9.60
C LEU A 203 -17.72 5.48 -9.10
N ASN A 204 -18.25 4.53 -8.32
CA ASN A 204 -19.59 4.62 -7.74
C ASN A 204 -19.68 5.71 -6.66
N GLU A 205 -18.59 5.98 -5.93
CA GLU A 205 -18.53 7.09 -4.97
C GLU A 205 -18.60 8.45 -5.68
N ILE A 206 -17.91 8.60 -6.81
CA ILE A 206 -17.91 9.84 -7.62
C ILE A 206 -19.31 10.18 -8.17
N ASP A 207 -20.09 9.17 -8.56
CA ASP A 207 -21.43 9.38 -9.13
C ASP A 207 -22.49 9.73 -8.07
N ASN A 208 -22.24 9.46 -6.79
CA ASN A 208 -23.19 9.68 -5.69
C ASN A 208 -23.04 11.03 -4.98
N TYR A 209 -22.05 11.85 -5.33
CA TYR A 209 -21.88 13.20 -4.76
C TYR A 209 -22.03 14.29 -5.84
N PRO A 210 -23.05 15.17 -5.76
CA PRO A 210 -23.14 16.31 -6.67
C PRO A 210 -21.98 17.28 -6.36
N LEU A 211 -21.14 17.50 -7.37
CA LEU A 211 -19.98 18.40 -7.35
C LEU A 211 -20.29 19.75 -6.67
N LEU A 212 -19.72 19.96 -5.48
CA LEU A 212 -19.50 21.31 -4.97
C LEU A 212 -18.31 21.90 -5.73
N HIS A 213 -18.61 22.93 -6.53
CA HIS A 213 -17.69 23.82 -7.24
C HIS A 213 -16.81 23.21 -8.36
N GLY A 214 -17.38 23.17 -9.55
CA GLY A 214 -16.79 23.76 -10.77
C GLY A 214 -15.31 23.48 -11.06
N THR A 215 -14.97 22.26 -11.44
CA THR A 215 -13.80 22.01 -12.30
C THR A 215 -14.21 21.06 -13.43
N GLU A 216 -13.86 21.46 -14.66
CA GLU A 216 -14.36 20.90 -15.92
C GLU A 216 -14.16 19.37 -16.06
N ARG A 217 -15.23 18.68 -16.46
CA ARG A 217 -15.20 17.35 -17.06
C ARG A 217 -14.42 17.39 -18.38
N LYS A 218 -13.16 16.97 -18.41
CA LYS A 218 -12.51 16.51 -19.66
C LYS A 218 -11.71 15.24 -19.43
N ASN A 219 -12.33 14.15 -19.90
CA ASN A 219 -11.72 12.98 -20.56
C ASN A 219 -12.19 11.65 -19.98
N LEU A 220 -13.45 11.29 -20.28
CA LEU A 220 -13.81 9.89 -20.44
C LEU A 220 -15.05 9.77 -21.34
N VAL A 221 -14.84 9.83 -22.66
CA VAL A 221 -15.81 9.32 -23.64
C VAL A 221 -15.08 8.53 -24.71
N LYS A 222 -15.30 7.21 -24.65
CA LYS A 222 -15.38 6.20 -25.73
C LYS A 222 -14.69 6.52 -27.06
N SER A 223 -13.72 5.69 -27.44
CA SER A 223 -13.57 5.28 -28.84
C SER A 223 -14.13 3.86 -29.02
N HIS A 224 -15.36 3.79 -29.51
CA HIS A 224 -15.89 2.64 -30.23
C HIS A 224 -16.52 3.18 -31.51
N GLY A 225 -16.09 2.65 -32.67
CA GLY A 225 -16.91 2.65 -33.88
C GLY A 225 -16.28 3.24 -35.14
N CYS A 226 -15.85 2.33 -36.03
CA CYS A 226 -16.27 2.26 -37.43
C CYS A 226 -15.80 3.34 -38.44
N GLY A 227 -14.86 2.92 -39.29
CA GLY A 227 -15.02 2.95 -40.75
C GLY A 227 -14.66 4.23 -41.52
N LYS A 228 -13.70 4.11 -42.46
CA LYS A 228 -13.91 4.49 -43.87
C LYS A 228 -12.82 3.92 -44.79
N LYS A 229 -13.30 3.33 -45.89
CA LYS A 229 -12.58 3.03 -47.13
C LYS A 229 -12.02 4.31 -47.76
N GLY A 230 -10.95 4.16 -48.54
CA GLY A 230 -10.68 5.00 -49.71
C GLY A 230 -9.25 5.50 -49.84
N LYS A 231 -8.40 4.74 -50.55
CA LYS A 231 -7.97 5.04 -51.92
C LYS A 231 -7.29 3.83 -52.52
#